data_AF-A0A1B8C7E9-F1
#
_entry.id   AF-A0A1B8C7E9-F1
#
_cell.length_a   1.000
_cell.length_b   1.000
_cell.length_c   1.000
_cell.angle_alpha   90.00
_cell.angle_beta   90.00
_cell.angle_gamma   90.00
#
_symmetry.space_group_name_H-M   'P 1'
#
loop_
_entity.id
_entity.type
_entity.pdbx_description
1 polymer ?
#
loop_
_entity_poly.entity_id
_entity_poly.type
_entity_poly.pdbx_seq_one_letter_code
_entity_poly.pdbx_strand_id
1 'polypeptide(L)'
;MATPTAASPALPERRALKILMLHGYTQSGASFHAKTRALEKALDKAFPAIPSTPNARAPPGSLTAYPGGIRLIYPTGPHRLRPSQIPGYVSATTTSQGGPIAAGAAADEEDEVDAWAWWRRDDRTGIYTGLDEGVDRIAETICEVGGVDAVMGFSQGGAAAAMVAALLEPGRKEKMAKAGGWKFPASFEDLECAPLKFGVVYSGFFAPHDDYKGLYEACEGITKTLHYIGGLDTVVEESRSRGLVDRVGGDVVVHPGGHFVPIGKEWVAALVGFIRQAIEGGGVSKKEEDANVEDMDVPF
;
A
#
# COMPACT_ATOMS: atom_id res chain seq x y z
N MET A 1 47.41 19.77 14.51
CA MET A 1 45.98 19.57 14.77
C MET A 1 45.22 20.00 13.53
N ALA A 2 44.60 19.06 12.81
CA ALA A 2 43.82 19.36 11.62
C ALA A 2 42.42 19.84 12.06
N THR A 3 42.02 21.02 11.58
CA THR A 3 40.69 21.58 11.79
C THR A 3 39.67 20.72 11.03
N PRO A 4 38.57 20.28 11.67
CA PRO A 4 37.53 19.54 10.97
C PRO A 4 36.79 20.49 10.02
N THR A 5 36.74 20.12 8.74
CA THR A 5 35.95 20.79 7.72
C THR A 5 34.48 20.68 8.09
N ALA A 6 33.84 21.82 8.39
CA ALA A 6 32.41 21.87 8.63
C ALA A 6 31.67 21.41 7.37
N ALA A 7 30.91 20.33 7.47
CA ALA A 7 29.98 19.92 6.43
C ALA A 7 28.98 21.05 6.18
N SER A 8 28.78 21.42 4.92
CA SER A 8 27.74 22.39 4.55
C SER A 8 26.38 21.87 5.06
N PRO A 9 25.55 22.72 5.68
CA PRO A 9 24.21 22.31 6.08
C PRO A 9 23.43 21.91 4.84
N ALA A 10 22.96 20.65 4.80
CA ALA A 10 22.06 20.20 3.75
C ALA A 10 20.84 21.13 3.72
N LEU A 11 20.44 21.57 2.53
CA LEU A 11 19.19 22.30 2.36
C LEU A 11 18.04 21.45 2.94
N PRO A 12 17.05 22.05 3.63
CA PRO A 12 15.93 21.30 4.18
C PRO A 12 15.26 20.49 3.07
N GLU A 13 14.99 19.20 3.32
CA GLU A 13 14.23 18.37 2.39
C GLU A 13 12.88 19.06 2.11
N ARG A 14 12.58 19.26 0.83
CA ARG A 14 11.32 19.89 0.44
C ARG A 14 10.19 18.89 0.62
N ARG A 15 9.06 19.38 1.13
CA ARG A 15 7.87 18.57 1.38
C ARG A 15 7.47 17.77 0.14
N ALA A 16 7.47 16.45 0.26
CA ALA A 16 7.00 15.51 -0.75
C ALA A 16 5.69 14.85 -0.29
N LEU A 17 4.85 14.44 -1.23
CA LEU A 17 3.64 13.65 -0.95
C LEU A 17 4.09 12.22 -0.62
N LYS A 18 4.07 11.87 0.67
CA LYS A 18 4.55 10.58 1.15
C LYS A 18 3.43 9.55 1.07
N ILE A 19 3.67 8.47 0.33
CA ILE A 19 2.70 7.40 0.15
C ILE A 19 3.29 6.08 0.64
N LEU A 20 2.62 5.48 1.62
CA LEU A 20 2.96 4.17 2.12
C LEU A 20 2.47 3.08 1.17
N MET A 21 3.36 2.17 0.75
CA MET A 21 3.10 1.14 -0.25
C MET A 21 3.14 -0.26 0.40
N LEU A 22 1.97 -0.85 0.61
CA LEU A 22 1.81 -2.13 1.33
C LEU A 22 1.69 -3.31 0.35
N HIS A 23 2.63 -4.25 0.45
CA HIS A 23 2.72 -5.39 -0.46
C HIS A 23 1.69 -6.49 -0.18
N GLY A 24 1.47 -7.38 -1.15
CA GLY A 24 0.60 -8.55 -1.01
C GLY A 24 1.25 -9.71 -0.24
N TYR A 25 0.47 -10.75 0.06
CA TYR A 25 0.98 -11.99 0.67
C TYR A 25 2.05 -12.63 -0.24
N THR A 26 3.08 -13.25 0.35
CA THR A 26 4.27 -13.80 -0.33
C THR A 26 5.11 -12.76 -1.10
N GLN A 27 5.06 -11.50 -0.69
CA GLN A 27 5.90 -10.44 -1.24
C GLN A 27 6.69 -9.77 -0.12
N SER A 28 7.55 -8.83 -0.48
CA SER A 28 8.35 -7.97 0.39
C SER A 28 8.23 -6.54 -0.12
N GLY A 29 8.70 -5.55 0.66
CA GLY A 29 8.79 -4.17 0.18
C GLY A 29 9.64 -4.07 -1.10
N ALA A 30 10.78 -4.79 -1.14
CA ALA A 30 11.69 -4.80 -2.29
C ALA A 30 11.04 -5.41 -3.54
N SER A 31 10.42 -6.58 -3.42
CA SER A 31 9.77 -7.25 -4.55
C SER A 31 8.50 -6.52 -5.01
N PHE A 32 7.75 -5.88 -4.11
CA PHE A 32 6.60 -5.07 -4.48
C PHE A 32 7.03 -3.80 -5.22
N HIS A 33 8.02 -3.09 -4.69
CA HIS A 33 8.65 -1.95 -5.35
C HIS A 33 9.17 -2.32 -6.75
N ALA A 34 9.77 -3.50 -6.92
CA ALA A 34 10.23 -3.98 -8.23
C ALA A 34 9.05 -4.18 -9.21
N LYS A 35 7.95 -4.78 -8.75
CA LYS A 35 6.72 -5.00 -9.55
C LYS A 35 5.98 -3.71 -9.89
N THR A 36 6.08 -2.68 -9.05
CA THR A 36 5.39 -1.39 -9.24
C THR A 36 6.29 -0.29 -9.81
N ARG A 37 7.51 -0.62 -10.29
CA ARG A 37 8.43 0.38 -10.88
C ARG A 37 7.82 1.21 -12.00
N ALA A 38 7.01 0.60 -12.86
CA ALA A 38 6.36 1.32 -13.96
C ALA A 38 5.32 2.33 -13.43
N LEU A 39 4.56 1.94 -12.40
CA LEU A 39 3.61 2.82 -11.72
C LEU A 39 4.32 4.01 -11.06
N GLU A 40 5.41 3.76 -10.34
CA GLU A 40 6.21 4.81 -9.71
C GLU A 40 6.72 5.82 -10.73
N LYS A 41 7.32 5.37 -11.84
CA LYS A 41 7.76 6.26 -12.93
C LYS A 41 6.62 7.09 -13.50
N ALA A 42 5.43 6.49 -13.65
CA ALA A 42 4.28 7.21 -14.17
C ALA A 42 3.77 8.26 -13.18
N LEU A 43 3.79 7.96 -11.88
CA LEU A 43 3.46 8.91 -10.82
C LEU A 43 4.49 10.05 -10.70
N ASP A 44 5.79 9.75 -10.80
CA ASP A 44 6.85 10.76 -10.83
C ASP A 44 6.69 11.72 -12.01
N LYS A 45 6.31 11.19 -13.17
CA LYS A 45 6.02 11.99 -14.36
C LYS A 45 4.76 12.82 -14.21
N ALA A 46 3.71 12.28 -13.59
CA ALA A 46 2.45 12.98 -13.37
C ALA A 46 2.54 14.06 -12.26
N PHE A 47 3.42 13.86 -11.27
CA PHE A 47 3.59 14.73 -10.11
C PHE A 47 5.06 15.12 -9.90
N PRO A 48 5.70 15.77 -10.89
CA PRO A 48 7.12 16.08 -10.84
C PRO A 48 7.44 17.07 -9.72
N ALA A 49 8.61 16.91 -9.11
CA ALA A 49 9.13 17.89 -8.16
C ALA A 49 9.36 19.24 -8.85
N ILE A 50 8.99 20.33 -8.19
CA ILE A 50 9.29 21.69 -8.65
C ILE A 50 10.81 21.88 -8.52
N PRO A 51 11.56 22.47 -9.46
CA PRO A 51 12.99 22.69 -9.24
C PRO A 51 13.26 23.65 -8.06
N SER A 52 14.37 23.47 -7.34
CA SER A 52 14.73 24.32 -6.19
C SER A 52 15.46 25.61 -6.58
N THR A 53 15.67 25.85 -7.88
CA THR A 53 16.42 27.00 -8.37
C THR A 53 15.61 28.31 -8.27
N PRO A 54 16.26 29.46 -8.03
CA PRO A 54 15.58 30.76 -8.03
C PRO A 54 14.84 30.98 -9.35
N ASN A 55 13.57 31.42 -9.28
CA ASN A 55 12.67 31.65 -10.42
C ASN A 55 12.30 30.40 -11.24
N ALA A 56 12.50 29.19 -10.71
CA ALA A 56 12.02 27.98 -11.37
C ALA A 56 10.49 28.01 -11.56
N ARG A 57 10.04 27.77 -12.78
CA ARG A 57 8.62 27.53 -13.05
C ARG A 57 8.28 26.09 -12.65
N ALA A 58 7.16 25.90 -11.96
CA ALA A 58 6.63 24.57 -11.67
C ALA A 58 6.36 23.82 -13.00
N PRO A 59 6.93 22.62 -13.20
CA PRO A 59 6.58 21.78 -14.32
C PRO A 59 5.06 21.51 -14.38
N PRO A 60 4.48 21.29 -15.56
CA PRO A 60 3.11 20.84 -15.68
C PRO A 60 2.86 19.61 -14.80
N GLY A 61 1.76 19.62 -14.07
CA GLY A 61 1.34 18.54 -13.20
C GLY A 61 1.95 18.53 -11.79
N SER A 62 2.96 19.36 -11.48
CA SER A 62 3.47 19.49 -10.11
C SER A 62 2.37 19.86 -9.10
N LEU A 63 2.41 19.23 -7.93
CA LEU A 63 1.52 19.57 -6.81
C LEU A 63 2.12 20.71 -6.00
N THR A 64 1.47 21.88 -6.01
CA THR A 64 2.00 23.07 -5.31
C THR A 64 2.17 22.84 -3.80
N ALA A 65 1.29 22.05 -3.18
CA ALA A 65 1.38 21.68 -1.76
C ALA A 65 2.57 20.74 -1.44
N TYR A 66 3.13 20.08 -2.46
CA TYR A 66 4.19 19.08 -2.36
C TYR A 66 5.31 19.37 -3.38
N PRO A 67 6.09 20.46 -3.18
CA PRO A 67 7.12 20.89 -4.12
C PRO A 67 8.27 19.88 -4.29
N GLY A 68 8.40 18.91 -3.38
CA GLY A 68 9.33 17.78 -3.47
C GLY A 68 8.85 16.64 -4.38
N GLY A 69 7.66 16.73 -4.97
CA GLY A 69 7.06 15.67 -5.78
C GLY A 69 6.44 14.57 -4.92
N ILE A 70 6.38 13.36 -5.46
CA ILE A 70 5.87 12.17 -4.77
C ILE A 70 7.02 11.34 -4.19
N ARG A 71 6.80 10.69 -3.05
CA ARG A 71 7.75 9.76 -2.45
C ARG A 71 7.03 8.50 -2.00
N LEU A 72 7.37 7.38 -2.61
CA LEU A 72 6.80 6.07 -2.29
C LEU A 72 7.66 5.34 -1.25
N ILE A 73 7.04 4.74 -0.25
CA ILE A 73 7.69 4.09 0.90
C ILE A 73 7.26 2.63 0.95
N TYR A 74 8.18 1.69 0.78
CA TYR A 74 7.88 0.27 0.63
C TYR A 74 8.41 -0.56 1.82
N PRO A 75 7.69 -0.62 2.96
CA PRO A 75 8.05 -1.51 4.05
C PRO A 75 7.83 -2.98 3.69
N THR A 76 8.52 -3.87 4.41
CA THR A 76 8.26 -5.32 4.42
C THR A 76 7.49 -5.69 5.68
N GLY A 77 6.45 -6.51 5.52
CA GLY A 77 5.66 -7.06 6.62
C GLY A 77 6.51 -7.97 7.52
N PRO A 78 6.16 -8.12 8.80
CA PRO A 78 7.06 -8.72 9.79
C PRO A 78 7.08 -10.26 9.75
N HIS A 79 6.11 -10.88 9.07
CA HIS A 79 5.95 -12.34 9.11
C HIS A 79 6.60 -12.98 7.89
N ARG A 80 7.79 -13.53 8.07
CA ARG A 80 8.40 -14.40 7.08
C ARG A 80 7.60 -15.69 6.92
N LEU A 81 7.36 -16.10 5.68
CA LEU A 81 6.59 -17.29 5.36
C LEU A 81 7.51 -18.49 5.15
N ARG A 82 7.15 -19.61 5.76
CA ARG A 82 7.77 -20.90 5.43
C ARG A 82 7.26 -21.39 4.08
N PRO A 83 8.00 -22.26 3.38
CA PRO A 83 7.55 -22.79 2.09
C PRO A 83 6.16 -23.44 2.13
N SER A 84 5.82 -24.14 3.22
CA SER A 84 4.48 -24.73 3.44
C SER A 84 3.33 -23.72 3.55
N GLN A 85 3.64 -22.44 3.72
CA GLN A 85 2.69 -21.33 3.84
C GLN A 85 2.57 -20.51 2.55
N ILE A 86 3.31 -20.90 1.50
CA ILE A 86 3.30 -20.27 0.19
C ILE A 86 2.34 -21.07 -0.72
N PRO A 87 1.23 -20.47 -1.19
CA PRO A 87 0.30 -21.16 -2.08
C PRO A 87 1.01 -21.68 -3.34
N GLY A 88 0.83 -22.97 -3.63
CA GLY A 88 1.40 -23.61 -4.82
C GLY A 88 2.89 -23.93 -4.75
N TYR A 89 3.56 -23.74 -3.62
CA TYR A 89 4.95 -24.14 -3.46
C TYR A 89 5.09 -25.68 -3.45
N VAL A 90 5.90 -26.21 -4.35
CA VAL A 90 6.30 -27.62 -4.39
C VAL A 90 7.79 -27.66 -4.12
N SER A 91 8.22 -28.31 -3.03
CA SER A 91 9.65 -28.43 -2.73
C SER A 91 10.35 -29.24 -3.83
N ALA A 92 11.48 -28.74 -4.30
CA ALA A 92 12.32 -29.41 -5.30
C ALA A 92 12.86 -30.78 -4.83
N THR A 93 12.62 -31.18 -3.58
CA THR A 93 13.00 -32.49 -3.02
C THR A 93 12.06 -33.65 -3.34
N THR A 94 10.97 -33.45 -4.07
CA THR A 94 10.18 -34.57 -4.64
C THR A 94 10.50 -34.79 -6.12
N THR A 95 11.73 -35.21 -6.40
CA THR A 95 11.96 -36.03 -7.59
C THR A 95 11.38 -37.42 -7.33
N SER A 96 10.74 -37.98 -8.36
CA SER A 96 10.05 -39.27 -8.36
C SER A 96 10.99 -40.49 -8.27
N GLN A 97 12.09 -40.40 -7.53
CA GLN A 97 13.00 -41.53 -7.28
C GLN A 97 13.39 -41.54 -5.80
N GLY A 98 12.76 -42.45 -5.06
CA GLY A 98 12.99 -42.64 -3.63
C GLY A 98 14.45 -42.99 -3.32
N GLY A 99 15.11 -42.10 -2.60
CA GLY A 99 16.36 -42.35 -1.88
C GLY A 99 16.44 -41.44 -0.66
N PRO A 100 16.86 -41.92 0.52
CA PRO A 100 16.94 -41.07 1.71
C PRO A 100 18.18 -40.19 1.60
N ILE A 101 18.04 -38.88 1.81
CA ILE A 101 19.19 -37.96 1.92
C ILE A 101 19.10 -37.19 3.24
N ALA A 102 20.29 -36.98 3.81
CA ALA A 102 20.61 -36.63 5.17
C ALA A 102 19.81 -35.46 5.78
N ALA A 103 19.47 -35.62 7.07
CA ALA A 103 18.77 -34.67 7.93
C ALA A 103 19.60 -33.41 8.30
N GLY A 104 20.36 -32.86 7.36
CA GLY A 104 21.28 -31.74 7.59
C GLY A 104 21.23 -30.58 6.59
N ALA A 105 20.42 -30.66 5.54
CA ALA A 105 20.33 -29.62 4.50
C ALA A 105 19.03 -28.78 4.52
N ALA A 106 18.12 -29.07 5.46
CA ALA A 106 16.81 -28.41 5.51
C ALA A 106 16.83 -27.00 6.14
N ALA A 107 17.88 -26.65 6.89
CA ALA A 107 17.97 -25.37 7.58
C ALA A 107 18.42 -24.22 6.65
N ASP A 108 19.19 -24.51 5.59
CA ASP A 108 19.76 -23.48 4.73
C ASP A 108 18.80 -23.03 3.60
N GLU A 109 17.83 -23.87 3.19
CA GLU A 109 16.79 -23.49 2.20
C GLU A 109 15.59 -22.74 2.83
N GLU A 110 15.40 -22.83 4.16
CA GLU A 110 14.37 -22.06 4.88
C GLU A 110 14.64 -20.54 4.83
N ASP A 111 15.89 -20.15 4.56
CA ASP A 111 16.36 -18.77 4.48
C ASP A 111 16.42 -18.18 3.05
N GLU A 112 15.98 -18.88 2.00
CA GLU A 112 16.11 -18.38 0.62
C GLU A 112 14.88 -17.69 0.02
N VAL A 113 13.65 -17.97 0.49
CA VAL A 113 12.46 -17.40 -0.16
C VAL A 113 12.10 -16.04 0.44
N ASP A 114 12.19 -14.98 -0.37
CA ASP A 114 11.75 -13.62 -0.02
C ASP A 114 10.21 -13.50 -0.05
N ALA A 115 9.55 -14.20 0.87
CA ALA A 115 8.10 -14.26 0.99
C ALA A 115 7.68 -13.81 2.39
N TRP A 116 6.94 -12.69 2.46
CA TRP A 116 6.48 -12.11 3.70
C TRP A 116 4.98 -11.84 3.69
N ALA A 117 4.44 -11.59 4.88
CA ALA A 117 3.06 -11.25 5.10
C ALA A 117 2.91 -10.20 6.20
N TRP A 118 1.81 -9.46 6.15
CA TRP A 118 1.37 -8.57 7.22
C TRP A 118 0.73 -9.34 8.36
N TRP A 119 0.02 -10.42 8.04
CA TRP A 119 -0.54 -11.38 8.97
C TRP A 119 -0.74 -12.72 8.25
N ARG A 120 -1.00 -13.79 9.01
CA ARG A 120 -1.45 -15.06 8.46
C ARG A 120 -2.92 -15.25 8.75
N ARG A 121 -3.63 -15.98 7.90
CA ARG A 121 -5.03 -16.35 8.14
C ARG A 121 -5.10 -17.81 8.58
N ASP A 122 -5.78 -18.08 9.68
CA ASP A 122 -6.19 -19.44 10.02
C ASP A 122 -7.38 -19.81 9.14
N ASP A 123 -7.23 -20.82 8.28
CA ASP A 123 -8.28 -21.19 7.33
C ASP A 123 -9.51 -21.83 7.97
N ARG A 124 -9.38 -22.40 9.17
CA ARG A 124 -10.47 -23.02 9.91
C ARG A 124 -11.31 -21.98 10.64
N THR A 125 -10.65 -21.00 11.28
CA THR A 125 -11.35 -20.00 12.11
C THR A 125 -11.60 -18.69 11.38
N GLY A 126 -10.82 -18.39 10.33
CA GLY A 126 -10.83 -17.11 9.64
C GLY A 126 -10.13 -15.97 10.39
N ILE A 127 -9.57 -16.26 11.57
CA ILE A 127 -8.85 -15.30 12.41
C ILE A 127 -7.48 -14.99 11.81
N TYR A 128 -7.04 -13.74 11.94
CA TYR A 128 -5.72 -13.29 11.53
C TYR A 128 -4.73 -13.43 12.68
N THR A 129 -3.76 -14.32 12.49
CA THR A 129 -2.64 -14.54 13.39
C THR A 129 -1.50 -13.60 13.01
N GLY A 130 -1.02 -12.83 13.99
CA GLY A 130 0.07 -11.89 13.78
C GLY A 130 -0.36 -10.50 13.31
N LEU A 131 -1.67 -10.19 13.36
CA LEU A 131 -2.21 -8.91 12.88
C LEU A 131 -1.64 -7.72 13.66
N ASP A 132 -1.56 -7.84 14.99
CA ASP A 132 -1.06 -6.77 15.86
C ASP A 132 0.39 -6.41 15.47
N GLU A 133 1.27 -7.41 15.29
CA GLU A 133 2.65 -7.19 14.86
C GLU A 133 2.73 -6.57 13.46
N GLY A 134 1.83 -6.97 12.55
CA GLY A 134 1.73 -6.40 11.22
C GLY A 134 1.39 -4.91 11.23
N VAL A 135 0.42 -4.55 12.07
CA VAL A 135 -0.05 -3.17 12.24
C VAL A 135 0.99 -2.34 12.97
N ASP A 136 1.64 -2.89 14.01
CA ASP A 136 2.74 -2.22 14.73
C ASP A 136 3.92 -1.94 13.79
N ARG A 137 4.28 -2.87 12.89
CA ARG A 137 5.32 -2.64 11.89
C ARG A 137 4.96 -1.50 10.91
N ILE A 138 3.69 -1.36 10.58
CA ILE A 138 3.21 -0.24 9.75
C ILE A 138 3.34 1.08 10.50
N ALA A 139 2.87 1.13 11.75
CA ALA A 139 2.98 2.31 12.60
C ALA A 139 4.45 2.74 12.80
N GLU A 140 5.34 1.79 13.07
CA GLU A 140 6.78 2.01 13.16
C GLU A 140 7.32 2.67 11.89
N THR A 141 6.97 2.14 10.71
CA THR A 141 7.39 2.72 9.42
C THR A 141 6.87 4.15 9.26
N ILE A 142 5.62 4.42 9.62
CA ILE A 142 5.02 5.77 9.55
C ILE A 142 5.78 6.74 10.46
N CYS A 143 6.14 6.33 11.67
CA CYS A 143 6.96 7.11 12.59
C CYS A 143 8.37 7.37 12.02
N GLU A 144 9.06 6.34 11.54
CA GLU A 144 10.42 6.41 11.02
C GLU A 144 10.56 7.42 9.87
N VAL A 145 9.55 7.48 9.00
CA VAL A 145 9.54 8.42 7.86
C VAL A 145 8.98 9.79 8.22
N GLY A 146 8.58 10.04 9.47
CA GLY A 146 8.01 11.31 9.93
C GLY A 146 6.66 11.60 9.29
N GLY A 147 5.74 10.64 9.38
CA GLY A 147 4.38 10.73 8.87
C GLY A 147 4.25 10.41 7.38
N VAL A 148 3.03 10.04 6.97
CA VAL A 148 2.64 9.79 5.58
C VAL A 148 1.36 10.57 5.25
N ASP A 149 1.16 10.92 3.98
CA ASP A 149 -0.03 11.63 3.52
C ASP A 149 -1.11 10.67 3.00
N ALA A 150 -0.71 9.51 2.48
CA ALA A 150 -1.59 8.53 1.88
C ALA A 150 -1.06 7.10 2.01
N VAL A 151 -1.92 6.12 1.72
CA VAL A 151 -1.56 4.71 1.68
C VAL A 151 -2.05 4.07 0.39
N MET A 152 -1.25 3.19 -0.20
CA MET A 152 -1.66 2.30 -1.27
C MET A 152 -1.27 0.87 -0.93
N GLY A 153 -2.08 -0.09 -1.34
CA GLY A 153 -1.72 -1.48 -1.11
C GLY A 153 -2.32 -2.46 -2.10
N PHE A 154 -1.67 -3.61 -2.22
CA PHE A 154 -2.08 -4.69 -3.11
C PHE A 154 -2.46 -5.96 -2.33
N SER A 155 -3.59 -6.59 -2.67
CA SER A 155 -4.05 -7.86 -2.08
C SER A 155 -4.16 -7.77 -0.56
N GLN A 156 -3.39 -8.57 0.20
CA GLN A 156 -3.29 -8.43 1.66
C GLN A 156 -2.85 -7.02 2.08
N GLY A 157 -1.92 -6.40 1.35
CA GLY A 157 -1.54 -5.01 1.56
C GLY A 157 -2.65 -4.03 1.20
N GLY A 158 -3.54 -4.37 0.27
CA GLY A 158 -4.73 -3.58 -0.04
C GLY A 158 -5.77 -3.63 1.08
N ALA A 159 -5.97 -4.81 1.67
CA ALA A 159 -6.71 -4.94 2.91
C ALA A 159 -6.07 -4.09 4.03
N ALA A 160 -4.75 -4.20 4.21
CA ALA A 160 -3.99 -3.45 5.21
C ALA A 160 -4.11 -1.94 4.99
N ALA A 161 -4.05 -1.46 3.74
CA ALA A 161 -4.21 -0.06 3.39
C ALA A 161 -5.57 0.49 3.84
N ALA A 162 -6.65 -0.28 3.63
CA ALA A 162 -7.97 0.07 4.14
C ALA A 162 -8.05 0.03 5.68
N MET A 163 -7.36 -0.91 6.34
CA MET A 163 -7.26 -0.92 7.81
C MET A 163 -6.54 0.33 8.32
N VAL A 164 -5.41 0.69 7.74
CA VAL A 164 -4.63 1.90 8.10
C VAL A 164 -5.46 3.16 7.91
N ALA A 165 -6.15 3.28 6.77
CA ALA A 165 -7.07 4.39 6.52
C ALA A 165 -8.14 4.48 7.60
N ALA A 166 -8.85 3.39 7.88
CA ALA A 166 -9.85 3.33 8.94
C ALA A 166 -9.27 3.67 10.32
N LEU A 167 -8.09 3.13 10.65
CA LEU A 167 -7.44 3.32 11.94
C LEU A 167 -7.08 4.79 12.22
N LEU A 168 -6.73 5.54 11.18
CA LEU A 168 -6.34 6.95 11.24
C LEU A 168 -7.53 7.92 11.14
N GLU A 169 -8.77 7.42 11.13
CA GLU A 169 -9.96 8.26 11.10
C GLU A 169 -10.27 8.91 12.46
N PRO A 170 -10.87 10.11 12.48
CA PRO A 170 -11.24 10.78 13.73
C PRO A 170 -12.16 9.94 14.62
N GLY A 171 -11.80 9.83 15.90
CA GLY A 171 -12.57 9.13 16.93
C GLY A 171 -12.61 7.61 16.76
N ARG A 172 -11.65 7.02 16.02
CA ARG A 172 -11.60 5.59 15.76
C ARG A 172 -11.49 4.75 17.03
N LYS A 173 -10.66 5.16 17.99
CA LYS A 173 -10.45 4.44 19.26
C LYS A 173 -11.77 4.23 20.01
N GLU A 174 -12.56 5.28 20.17
CA GLU A 174 -13.87 5.23 20.84
C GLU A 174 -14.89 4.41 20.05
N LYS A 175 -14.93 4.57 18.72
CA LYS A 175 -15.83 3.80 17.84
C LYS A 175 -15.56 2.29 17.93
N MET A 176 -14.29 1.87 17.87
CA MET A 176 -13.90 0.46 18.02
C MET A 176 -14.23 -0.08 19.41
N ALA A 177 -13.92 0.69 20.46
CA ALA A 177 -14.23 0.29 21.83
C ALA A 177 -15.73 0.05 22.04
N LYS A 178 -16.60 0.86 21.42
CA LYS A 178 -18.05 0.69 21.47
C LYS A 178 -18.55 -0.51 20.66
N ALA A 179 -17.97 -0.76 19.48
CA ALA A 179 -18.37 -1.86 18.61
C ALA A 179 -17.93 -3.24 19.14
N GLY A 180 -16.82 -3.29 19.88
CA GLY A 180 -16.22 -4.53 20.38
C GLY A 180 -15.41 -5.29 19.32
N GLY A 181 -14.84 -6.42 19.72
CA GLY A 181 -13.94 -7.23 18.89
C GLY A 181 -12.47 -6.86 19.07
N TRP A 182 -11.73 -6.78 17.97
CA TRP A 182 -10.34 -6.38 17.89
C TRP A 182 -10.16 -4.98 18.44
N LYS A 183 -9.18 -4.81 19.33
CA LYS A 183 -8.95 -3.57 20.06
C LYS A 183 -8.21 -2.58 19.17
N PHE A 184 -8.42 -1.28 19.44
CA PHE A 184 -7.63 -0.25 18.81
C PHE A 184 -6.13 -0.46 19.14
N PRO A 185 -5.24 -0.53 18.15
CA PRO A 185 -3.82 -0.77 18.35
C PRO A 185 -3.15 0.47 18.96
N ALA A 186 -2.44 0.29 20.07
CA ALA A 186 -1.82 1.41 20.80
C ALA A 186 -0.78 2.17 19.95
N SER A 187 -0.14 1.48 19.01
CA SER A 187 0.82 2.06 18.05
C SER A 187 0.20 3.11 17.11
N PHE A 188 -1.13 3.18 17.00
CA PHE A 188 -1.84 4.16 16.18
C PHE A 188 -2.40 5.37 16.95
N GLU A 189 -2.23 5.46 18.28
CA GLU A 189 -2.87 6.53 19.08
C GLU A 189 -2.34 7.93 18.76
N ASP A 190 -1.04 8.08 18.51
CA ASP A 190 -0.36 9.39 18.39
C ASP A 190 0.47 9.52 17.09
N LEU A 191 0.04 8.86 16.00
CA LEU A 191 0.77 8.93 14.73
C LEU A 191 0.60 10.29 14.05
N GLU A 192 1.72 10.92 13.68
CA GLU A 192 1.80 12.18 12.91
C GLU A 192 1.40 12.00 11.42
N CYS A 193 0.20 11.49 11.16
CA CYS A 193 -0.32 11.27 9.80
C CYS A 193 -1.86 11.28 9.68
N ALA A 194 -2.58 11.44 10.80
CA ALA A 194 -4.03 11.39 10.83
C ALA A 194 -4.70 12.76 10.53
N PRO A 195 -5.79 12.80 9.75
CA PRO A 195 -6.28 11.76 8.84
C PRO A 195 -5.46 11.74 7.53
N LEU A 196 -5.41 10.56 6.89
CA LEU A 196 -4.84 10.44 5.55
C LEU A 196 -5.62 11.29 4.54
N LYS A 197 -4.92 11.77 3.51
CA LYS A 197 -5.54 12.47 2.37
C LYS A 197 -6.37 11.53 1.51
N PHE A 198 -5.87 10.31 1.30
CA PHE A 198 -6.56 9.26 0.56
C PHE A 198 -5.93 7.87 0.79
N GLY A 199 -6.65 6.83 0.37
CA GLY A 199 -6.16 5.46 0.23
C GLY A 199 -6.37 4.91 -1.18
N VAL A 200 -5.50 4.00 -1.65
CA VAL A 200 -5.71 3.24 -2.90
C VAL A 200 -5.58 1.76 -2.64
N VAL A 201 -6.58 0.99 -3.08
CA VAL A 201 -6.70 -0.43 -2.77
C VAL A 201 -6.71 -1.22 -4.08
N TYR A 202 -5.67 -2.00 -4.33
CA TYR A 202 -5.57 -2.90 -5.47
C TYR A 202 -5.90 -4.33 -5.06
N SER A 203 -6.97 -4.93 -5.59
CA SER A 203 -7.44 -6.28 -5.22
C SER A 203 -7.51 -6.52 -3.70
N GLY A 204 -7.85 -5.49 -2.92
CA GLY A 204 -8.00 -5.61 -1.47
C GLY A 204 -9.33 -6.26 -1.07
N PHE A 205 -9.45 -6.59 0.21
CA PHE A 205 -10.63 -7.25 0.77
C PHE A 205 -10.84 -6.85 2.23
N PHE A 206 -12.06 -7.00 2.73
CA PHE A 206 -12.35 -6.77 4.15
C PHE A 206 -12.03 -7.99 5.01
N ALA A 207 -11.76 -7.77 6.29
CA ALA A 207 -11.63 -8.82 7.28
C ALA A 207 -13.03 -9.33 7.71
N PRO A 208 -13.39 -10.60 7.41
CA PRO A 208 -14.78 -11.04 7.51
C PRO A 208 -15.18 -11.59 8.88
N HIS A 209 -14.22 -11.93 9.75
CA HIS A 209 -14.51 -12.47 11.08
C HIS A 209 -15.12 -11.38 11.98
N ASP A 210 -16.03 -11.79 12.88
CA ASP A 210 -16.80 -10.87 13.72
C ASP A 210 -15.92 -10.01 14.63
N ASP A 211 -14.73 -10.52 15.02
CA ASP A 211 -13.74 -9.76 15.77
C ASP A 211 -13.29 -8.49 15.02
N TYR A 212 -13.38 -8.45 13.69
CA TYR A 212 -12.94 -7.28 12.92
C TYR A 212 -14.08 -6.34 12.53
N LYS A 213 -15.34 -6.63 12.92
CA LYS A 213 -16.49 -5.75 12.61
C LYS A 213 -16.27 -4.32 13.12
N GLY A 214 -15.72 -4.20 14.33
CA GLY A 214 -15.40 -2.91 14.93
C GLY A 214 -14.41 -2.08 14.13
N LEU A 215 -13.60 -2.67 13.23
CA LEU A 215 -12.63 -1.93 12.41
C LEU A 215 -13.29 -0.98 11.41
N TYR A 216 -14.39 -1.41 10.79
CA TYR A 216 -15.04 -0.68 9.70
C TYR A 216 -16.29 0.10 10.15
N GLU A 217 -16.62 0.06 11.44
CA GLU A 217 -17.79 0.76 11.98
C GLU A 217 -17.72 2.26 11.71
N ALA A 218 -18.71 2.78 10.97
CA ALA A 218 -18.83 4.19 10.58
C ALA A 218 -17.59 4.76 9.86
N CYS A 219 -17.01 3.98 8.95
CA CYS A 219 -15.90 4.38 8.07
C CYS A 219 -16.36 4.86 6.67
N GLU A 220 -17.61 4.60 6.28
CA GLU A 220 -18.09 4.88 4.92
C GLU A 220 -17.89 6.36 4.54
N GLY A 221 -17.07 6.60 3.52
CA GLY A 221 -16.84 7.93 2.94
C GLY A 221 -16.05 8.90 3.82
N ILE A 222 -15.47 8.45 4.93
CA ILE A 222 -14.66 9.30 5.82
C ILE A 222 -13.30 9.57 5.20
N THR A 223 -12.52 8.52 4.90
CA THR A 223 -11.29 8.63 4.11
C THR A 223 -11.61 8.36 2.64
N LYS A 224 -11.22 9.27 1.74
CA LYS A 224 -11.38 9.04 0.29
C LYS A 224 -10.54 7.83 -0.13
N THR A 225 -11.16 6.87 -0.81
CA THR A 225 -10.46 5.69 -1.32
C THR A 225 -10.77 5.42 -2.78
N LEU A 226 -9.80 4.87 -3.50
CA LEU A 226 -9.96 4.34 -4.87
C LEU A 226 -9.67 2.85 -4.86
N HIS A 227 -10.59 2.04 -5.37
CA HIS A 227 -10.49 0.59 -5.40
C HIS A 227 -10.36 0.07 -6.82
N TYR A 228 -9.25 -0.61 -7.09
CA TYR A 228 -9.05 -1.37 -8.32
C TYR A 228 -9.46 -2.82 -8.11
N ILE A 229 -10.35 -3.29 -8.97
CA ILE A 229 -10.89 -4.66 -8.93
C ILE A 229 -10.59 -5.35 -10.27
N GLY A 230 -9.95 -6.52 -10.21
CA GLY A 230 -9.74 -7.37 -11.38
C GLY A 230 -10.98 -8.20 -11.67
N GLY A 231 -11.62 -8.00 -12.83
CA GLY A 231 -12.81 -8.75 -13.23
C GLY A 231 -12.55 -10.25 -13.49
N LEU A 232 -11.28 -10.65 -13.63
CA LEU A 232 -10.85 -12.04 -13.77
C LEU A 232 -9.96 -12.49 -12.59
N ASP A 233 -10.03 -11.79 -11.45
CA ASP A 233 -9.24 -12.11 -10.25
C ASP A 233 -9.79 -13.36 -9.55
N THR A 234 -9.03 -14.45 -9.62
CA THR A 234 -9.38 -15.73 -8.98
C THR A 234 -8.78 -15.89 -7.58
N VAL A 235 -7.99 -14.93 -7.11
CA VAL A 235 -7.35 -14.97 -5.77
C VAL A 235 -8.19 -14.18 -4.78
N VAL A 236 -8.62 -13.00 -5.20
CA VAL A 236 -9.57 -12.17 -4.46
C VAL A 236 -10.77 -11.94 -5.37
N GLU A 237 -11.80 -12.76 -5.20
CA GLU A 237 -13.04 -12.62 -5.95
C GLU A 237 -13.62 -11.20 -5.77
N GLU A 238 -14.19 -10.67 -6.85
CA GLU A 238 -14.77 -9.32 -6.90
C GLU A 238 -15.73 -9.04 -5.74
N SER A 239 -16.52 -10.03 -5.32
CA SER A 239 -17.46 -9.91 -4.20
C SER A 239 -16.79 -9.51 -2.89
N ARG A 240 -15.55 -9.97 -2.65
CA ARG A 240 -14.77 -9.64 -1.45
C ARG A 240 -14.21 -8.23 -1.50
N SER A 241 -13.78 -7.77 -2.67
CA SER A 241 -13.35 -6.39 -2.87
C SER A 241 -14.52 -5.42 -2.78
N ARG A 242 -15.66 -5.73 -3.41
CA ARG A 242 -16.87 -4.91 -3.26
C ARG A 242 -17.38 -4.88 -1.83
N GLY A 243 -17.33 -5.99 -1.09
CA GLY A 243 -17.66 -5.99 0.32
C GLY A 243 -16.77 -5.07 1.17
N LEU A 244 -15.53 -4.80 0.75
CA LEU A 244 -14.71 -3.77 1.36
C LEU A 244 -15.21 -2.37 0.99
N VAL A 245 -15.49 -2.12 -0.29
CA VAL A 245 -16.07 -0.86 -0.77
C VAL A 245 -17.36 -0.52 -0.02
N ASP A 246 -18.27 -1.47 0.18
CA ASP A 246 -19.53 -1.26 0.90
C ASP A 246 -19.32 -0.81 2.36
N ARG A 247 -18.16 -1.08 2.94
CA ARG A 247 -17.82 -0.77 4.34
C ARG A 247 -17.08 0.56 4.50
N VAL A 248 -16.22 0.90 3.54
CA VAL A 248 -15.36 2.10 3.63
C VAL A 248 -15.74 3.19 2.62
N GLY A 249 -16.63 2.89 1.68
CA GLY A 249 -16.94 3.75 0.53
C GLY A 249 -15.78 3.82 -0.46
N GLY A 250 -15.89 4.73 -1.43
CA GLY A 250 -14.82 5.04 -2.38
C GLY A 250 -15.19 4.81 -3.85
N ASP A 251 -14.34 5.34 -4.72
CA ASP A 251 -14.46 5.17 -6.17
C ASP A 251 -13.97 3.79 -6.59
N VAL A 252 -14.56 3.22 -7.64
CA VAL A 252 -14.23 1.86 -8.12
C VAL A 252 -13.81 1.90 -9.58
N VAL A 253 -12.69 1.24 -9.87
CA VAL A 253 -12.17 1.00 -11.22
C VAL A 253 -12.05 -0.50 -11.42
N VAL A 254 -12.78 -1.03 -12.40
CA VAL A 254 -12.70 -2.46 -12.77
C VAL A 254 -11.84 -2.61 -14.01
N HIS A 255 -10.82 -3.47 -13.93
CA HIS A 255 -9.97 -3.81 -15.07
C HIS A 255 -10.21 -5.27 -15.50
N PRO A 256 -10.01 -5.63 -16.78
CA PRO A 256 -10.32 -6.98 -17.29
C PRO A 256 -9.25 -8.03 -16.93
N GLY A 257 -8.38 -7.74 -15.96
CA GLY A 257 -7.24 -8.57 -15.60
C GLY A 257 -7.49 -9.46 -14.38
N GLY A 258 -6.52 -10.32 -14.07
CA GLY A 258 -6.48 -11.11 -12.84
C GLY A 258 -5.86 -10.36 -11.66
N HIS A 259 -5.11 -11.08 -10.81
CA HIS A 259 -4.59 -10.56 -9.53
C HIS A 259 -3.26 -9.79 -9.67
N PHE A 260 -3.31 -8.53 -10.09
CA PHE A 260 -2.12 -7.67 -10.20
C PHE A 260 -2.44 -6.18 -10.07
N VAL A 261 -1.41 -5.33 -9.95
CA VAL A 261 -1.55 -3.87 -9.99
C VAL A 261 -1.60 -3.41 -11.45
N PRO A 262 -2.72 -2.86 -11.95
CA PRO A 262 -2.82 -2.43 -13.34
C PRO A 262 -1.97 -1.18 -13.59
N ILE A 263 -1.08 -1.27 -14.58
CA ILE A 263 -0.16 -0.19 -15.00
C ILE A 263 -0.48 0.37 -16.40
N GLY A 264 -1.57 -0.10 -17.01
CA GLY A 264 -2.06 0.42 -18.30
C GLY A 264 -2.42 1.90 -18.20
N LYS A 265 -2.28 2.61 -19.33
CA LYS A 265 -2.40 4.07 -19.43
C LYS A 265 -3.72 4.59 -18.84
N GLU A 266 -4.83 3.94 -19.16
CA GLU A 266 -6.17 4.28 -18.68
C GLU A 266 -6.33 4.10 -17.16
N TRP A 267 -5.67 3.09 -16.58
CA TRP A 267 -5.74 2.80 -15.15
C TRP A 267 -4.87 3.75 -14.35
N VAL A 268 -3.68 4.07 -14.86
CA VAL A 268 -2.82 5.08 -14.26
C VAL A 268 -3.44 6.47 -14.38
N ALA A 269 -4.10 6.79 -15.50
CA ALA A 269 -4.82 8.06 -15.65
C ALA A 269 -5.90 8.24 -14.59
N ALA A 270 -6.69 7.20 -14.31
CA ALA A 270 -7.70 7.22 -13.25
C ALA A 270 -7.06 7.47 -11.87
N LEU A 271 -5.92 6.83 -11.58
CA LEU A 271 -5.17 7.05 -10.34
C LEU A 271 -4.69 8.50 -10.22
N VAL A 272 -4.09 9.04 -11.28
CA VAL A 272 -3.56 10.40 -11.32
C VAL A 272 -4.70 11.40 -11.11
N GLY A 273 -5.84 11.21 -11.76
CA GLY A 273 -7.02 12.07 -11.58
C GLY A 273 -7.55 12.03 -10.15
N PHE A 274 -7.64 10.84 -9.56
CA PHE A 274 -8.05 10.66 -8.17
C PHE A 274 -7.09 11.36 -7.18
N ILE A 275 -5.77 11.19 -7.35
CA ILE A 275 -4.77 11.85 -6.49
C ILE A 275 -4.90 13.37 -6.58
N ARG A 276 -5.05 13.94 -7.79
CA ARG A 276 -5.27 15.38 -7.95
C ARG A 276 -6.53 15.84 -7.22
N GLN A 277 -7.64 15.14 -7.41
CA GLN A 277 -8.90 15.48 -6.76
C GLN A 277 -8.81 15.40 -5.23
N ALA A 278 -8.06 14.42 -4.71
CA ALA A 278 -7.85 14.27 -3.27
C ALA A 278 -6.98 15.39 -2.68
N ILE A 279 -5.96 15.87 -3.42
CA ILE A 279 -5.02 16.89 -2.94
C ILE A 279 -5.50 18.33 -3.20
N GLU A 280 -6.07 18.61 -4.37
CA GLU A 280 -6.39 19.97 -4.83
C GLU A 280 -7.88 20.31 -4.70
N GLY A 281 -8.74 19.32 -4.43
CA GLY A 281 -10.17 19.54 -4.16
C GLY A 281 -11.03 19.83 -5.40
N GLY A 282 -10.46 19.80 -6.61
CA GLY A 282 -11.16 19.97 -7.89
C GLY A 282 -11.23 18.67 -8.68
N GLY A 283 -12.38 18.38 -9.30
CA GLY A 283 -12.44 17.37 -10.36
C GLY A 283 -11.57 17.82 -11.55
N VAL A 284 -10.84 16.89 -12.16
CA VAL A 284 -9.94 17.20 -13.27
C VAL A 284 -10.73 17.85 -14.41
N SER A 285 -10.26 18.99 -14.91
CA SER A 285 -10.84 19.55 -16.12
C SER A 285 -10.48 18.62 -17.29
N LYS A 286 -11.47 18.26 -18.12
CA LYS A 286 -11.30 17.32 -19.25
C LYS A 286 -10.08 17.63 -20.15
N LYS A 287 -9.67 18.91 -20.24
CA LYS A 287 -8.47 19.37 -20.97
C LYS A 287 -7.13 18.99 -20.33
N GLU A 288 -7.04 18.96 -19.01
CA GLU A 288 -5.82 18.55 -18.29
C GLU A 288 -5.70 17.03 -18.22
N GLU A 289 -6.83 16.34 -18.17
CA GLU A 289 -6.92 14.89 -18.26
C GLU A 289 -6.39 14.40 -19.62
N ASP A 290 -6.90 14.95 -20.74
CA ASP A 290 -6.47 14.57 -22.08
C ASP A 290 -4.98 14.89 -22.33
N ALA A 291 -4.49 16.06 -21.88
CA ALA A 291 -3.08 16.44 -22.06
C ALA A 291 -2.10 15.57 -21.25
N ASN A 292 -2.44 15.22 -20.02
CA ASN A 292 -1.58 14.41 -19.15
C ASN A 292 -1.61 12.93 -19.56
N VAL A 293 -2.74 12.48 -20.11
CA VAL A 293 -2.89 11.14 -20.71
C VAL A 293 -2.09 11.06 -22.01
N GLU A 294 -2.21 12.01 -22.94
CA GLU A 294 -1.48 11.99 -24.21
C GLU A 294 0.04 11.93 -24.03
N ASP A 295 0.59 12.62 -23.03
CA ASP A 295 2.04 12.62 -22.76
C ASP A 295 2.54 11.38 -22.00
N MET A 296 1.67 10.50 -21.46
CA MET A 296 2.11 9.29 -20.75
C MET A 296 2.54 8.17 -21.72
N ASP A 297 3.80 8.21 -22.15
CA ASP A 297 4.54 7.06 -22.69
C ASP A 297 4.83 6.06 -21.57
N VAL A 298 3.98 5.04 -21.43
CA VAL A 298 4.24 3.87 -20.58
C VAL A 298 4.94 2.80 -21.42
N PRO A 299 6.12 2.30 -21.00
CA PRO A 299 6.76 1.18 -21.69
C PRO A 299 5.89 -0.07 -21.53
N PHE A 300 5.52 -0.67 -22.66
CA PHE A 300 4.84 -1.96 -22.76
C PHE A 300 5.71 -3.10 -22.25
#